data_AF-A0A1F9LKK4-F1
#
_entry.id   AF-A0A1F9LKK4-F1
#
_cell.length_a   1.000
_cell.length_b   1.000
_cell.length_c   1.000
_cell.angle_alpha   90.00
_cell.angle_beta   90.00
_cell.angle_gamma   90.00
#
_symmetry.space_group_name_H-M   'P 1'
#
loop_
_entity.id
_entity.type
_entity.pdbx_description
1 polymer ?
#
loop_
_entity_poly.entity_id
_entity_poly.type
_entity_poly.pdbx_seq_one_letter_code
_entity_poly.pdbx_strand_id
1 'polypeptide(L)'
;MTHHDHSHSHDHDHGHSHDHNHTHELTFEQKLEKLFDHWIDHNESHRETFLTWAQRAKEAKLDRVAAQIEKAGQAAGEITRLLKEAGKELKG
;
A
#
# COMPACT_ATOMS: atom_id res chain seq x y z
N MET A 1 21.26 36.50 -25.68
CA MET A 1 21.40 35.07 -26.02
C MET A 1 20.05 34.41 -25.86
N THR A 2 19.43 34.05 -26.97
CA THR A 2 18.05 33.57 -27.09
C THR A 2 18.00 32.04 -27.12
N HIS A 3 17.10 31.49 -26.30
CA HIS A 3 16.31 30.26 -26.43
C HIS A 3 16.95 29.02 -27.09
N HIS A 4 17.15 27.98 -26.27
CA HIS A 4 17.33 26.59 -26.72
C HIS A 4 15.97 25.97 -27.02
N ASP A 5 15.80 25.51 -28.25
CA ASP A 5 14.70 24.65 -28.67
C ASP A 5 15.34 23.34 -29.19
N HIS A 6 15.12 22.25 -28.47
CA HIS A 6 15.46 20.91 -28.93
C HIS A 6 14.20 20.05 -28.87
N SER A 7 13.49 20.03 -29.98
CA SER A 7 12.46 19.03 -30.27
C SER A 7 13.14 17.71 -30.63
N HIS A 8 13.00 16.71 -29.75
CA HIS A 8 13.32 15.33 -30.08
C HIS A 8 12.02 14.52 -30.05
N SER A 9 11.42 14.40 -31.23
CA SER A 9 10.38 13.42 -31.52
C SER A 9 11.04 12.06 -31.70
N HIS A 10 10.77 11.13 -30.79
CA HIS A 10 11.11 9.72 -30.96
C HIS A 10 9.83 8.91 -30.96
N ASP A 11 9.28 8.72 -32.16
CA ASP A 11 8.29 7.69 -32.44
C ASP A 11 8.97 6.32 -32.38
N HIS A 12 8.63 5.54 -31.36
CA HIS A 12 8.94 4.12 -31.31
C HIS A 12 7.64 3.34 -31.17
N ASP A 13 7.11 2.94 -32.32
CA ASP A 13 6.14 1.87 -32.46
C ASP A 13 6.83 0.55 -32.11
N HIS A 14 6.48 -0.01 -30.95
CA HIS A 14 6.84 -1.37 -30.59
C HIS A 14 5.56 -2.18 -30.42
N GLY A 15 5.01 -2.62 -31.55
CA GLY A 15 4.03 -3.69 -31.62
C GLY A 15 4.59 -5.01 -31.09
N HIS A 16 4.55 -5.18 -29.76
CA HIS A 16 4.71 -6.50 -29.14
C HIS A 16 3.33 -7.14 -28.99
N SER A 17 2.91 -7.85 -30.04
CA SER A 17 1.82 -8.82 -29.95
C SER A 17 2.33 -10.03 -29.17
N HIS A 18 2.17 -9.99 -27.85
CA HIS A 18 2.37 -11.17 -27.02
C HIS A 18 1.04 -11.91 -26.90
N ASP A 19 0.90 -12.93 -27.75
CA ASP A 19 -0.03 -14.03 -27.54
C ASP A 19 0.34 -14.70 -26.20
N HIS A 20 -0.51 -14.49 -25.19
CA HIS A 20 -0.45 -15.21 -23.93
C HIS A 20 -1.75 -15.98 -23.73
N ASN A 21 -1.83 -17.07 -24.48
CA ASN A 21 -2.60 -18.24 -24.09
C ASN A 21 -2.20 -18.68 -22.66
N HIS A 22 -3.21 -18.94 -21.82
CA HIS A 22 -3.20 -19.33 -20.41
C HIS A 22 -3.01 -18.21 -19.36
N THR A 23 -3.96 -17.27 -19.30
CA THR A 23 -4.26 -16.59 -18.02
C THR A 23 -4.90 -17.62 -17.09
N HIS A 24 -4.10 -18.20 -16.19
CA HIS A 24 -4.64 -18.90 -15.02
C HIS A 24 -5.28 -17.81 -14.14
N GLU A 25 -6.55 -17.46 -14.41
CA GLU A 25 -7.27 -16.53 -13.57
C GLU A 25 -7.31 -17.08 -12.16
N LEU A 26 -6.87 -16.26 -11.20
CA LEU A 26 -6.98 -16.57 -9.78
C LEU A 26 -8.47 -16.76 -9.44
N THR A 27 -8.78 -17.75 -8.62
CA THR A 27 -10.11 -17.85 -8.02
C THR A 27 -10.39 -16.60 -7.18
N PHE A 28 -11.66 -16.36 -6.86
CA PHE A 28 -12.02 -15.20 -6.05
C PHE A 28 -11.31 -15.22 -4.68
N GLU A 29 -11.20 -16.40 -4.07
CA GLU A 29 -10.52 -16.63 -2.79
C GLU A 29 -9.02 -16.33 -2.91
N GLN A 30 -8.37 -16.77 -3.99
CA GLN A 30 -6.96 -16.47 -4.24
C GLN A 30 -6.72 -14.97 -4.51
N LYS A 31 -7.68 -14.28 -5.14
CA LYS A 31 -7.65 -12.82 -5.30
C LYS A 31 -7.75 -12.12 -3.94
N LEU A 32 -8.65 -12.58 -3.06
CA LEU A 32 -8.80 -12.04 -1.70
C LEU A 32 -7.55 -12.26 -0.86
N GLU A 33 -6.95 -13.46 -0.88
CA GLU A 33 -5.72 -13.75 -0.15
C GLU A 33 -4.60 -12.76 -0.50
N LYS A 34 -4.35 -12.54 -1.80
CA LYS A 34 -3.35 -11.57 -2.26
C LYS A 34 -3.65 -10.13 -1.84
N LEU A 35 -4.94 -9.74 -1.84
CA LEU A 35 -5.35 -8.41 -1.39
C LEU A 35 -5.12 -8.25 0.11
N PHE A 36 -5.48 -9.26 0.91
CA PHE A 36 -5.27 -9.23 2.36
C PHE A 36 -3.79 -9.13 2.70
N ASP A 37 -2.94 -9.93 2.06
CA ASP A 37 -1.48 -9.85 2.27
C ASP A 37 -0.94 -8.45 1.96
N HIS A 38 -1.36 -7.86 0.84
CA HIS A 38 -0.96 -6.50 0.46
C HIS A 38 -1.42 -5.43 1.46
N TRP A 39 -2.67 -5.49 1.91
CA TRP A 39 -3.20 -4.52 2.87
C TRP A 39 -2.61 -4.70 4.27
N ILE A 40 -2.34 -5.93 4.69
CA ILE A 40 -1.68 -6.23 5.97
C ILE A 40 -0.29 -5.59 6.00
N ASP A 41 0.53 -5.82 4.97
CA ASP A 41 1.87 -5.24 4.85
C ASP A 41 1.83 -3.70 4.89
N HIS A 42 0.93 -3.10 4.11
CA HIS A 42 0.76 -1.67 4.07
C HIS A 42 0.30 -1.07 5.42
N ASN A 43 -0.63 -1.73 6.11
CA ASN A 43 -1.10 -1.30 7.42
C ASN A 43 -0.02 -1.42 8.50
N GLU A 44 0.83 -2.45 8.44
CA GLU A 44 1.96 -2.60 9.36
C GLU A 44 2.98 -1.46 9.15
N SER A 45 3.32 -1.15 7.89
CA SER A 45 4.18 -0.01 7.53
C SER A 45 3.60 1.34 7.97
N HIS A 46 2.30 1.56 7.75
CA HIS A 46 1.60 2.75 8.22
C HIS A 46 1.61 2.86 9.74
N ARG A 47 1.33 1.76 10.44
CA ARG A 47 1.34 1.72 11.91
C ARG A 47 2.69 2.15 12.47
N GLU A 48 3.79 1.61 11.97
CA GLU A 48 5.14 1.98 12.42
C GLU A 48 5.43 3.47 12.20
N THR A 49 5.06 3.97 11.02
CA THR A 49 5.22 5.38 10.67
C THR A 49 4.38 6.28 11.56
N PHE A 50 3.12 5.93 11.83
CA PHE A 50 2.24 6.67 12.73
C PHE A 50 2.80 6.71 14.14
N LEU A 51 3.23 5.57 14.72
CA LEU A 51 3.80 5.54 16.06
C LEU A 51 5.07 6.40 16.18
N THR A 52 5.90 6.39 15.13
CA THR A 52 7.09 7.27 15.05
C THR A 52 6.69 8.74 15.08
N TRP A 53 5.66 9.15 14.32
CA TRP A 53 5.20 10.53 14.29
C TRP A 53 4.40 10.94 15.53
N ALA A 54 3.69 10.01 16.18
CA ALA A 54 3.06 10.24 17.46
C ALA A 54 4.11 10.61 18.52
N GLN A 55 5.23 9.87 18.55
CA GLN A 55 6.35 10.16 19.44
C GLN A 55 6.98 11.54 19.15
N ARG A 56 7.22 11.87 17.87
CA ARG A 56 7.72 13.20 17.48
C ARG A 56 6.75 14.32 17.85
N ALA A 57 5.44 14.13 17.68
CA ALA A 57 4.43 15.10 18.09
C ALA A 57 4.42 15.31 19.62
N LYS A 58 4.65 14.24 20.38
CA LYS A 58 4.80 14.31 21.84
C LYS A 58 6.03 15.11 22.26
N GLU A 59 7.17 14.89 21.59
CA GLU A 59 8.40 15.67 21.80
C GLU A 59 8.20 17.17 21.47
N ALA A 60 7.37 17.47 20.47
CA ALA A 60 6.95 18.82 20.12
C ALA A 60 5.88 19.43 21.05
N LYS A 61 5.50 18.75 22.14
CA LYS A 61 4.44 19.17 23.09
C LYS A 61 3.05 19.31 22.46
N LEU A 62 2.79 18.55 21.39
CA LEU A 62 1.48 18.49 20.71
C LEU A 62 0.69 17.27 21.20
N ASP A 63 0.46 17.16 22.52
CA ASP A 63 -0.05 15.93 23.15
C ASP A 63 -1.37 15.42 22.56
N ARG A 64 -2.30 16.32 22.24
CA ARG A 64 -3.59 15.94 21.63
C ARG A 64 -3.41 15.38 20.22
N VAL A 65 -2.46 15.91 19.44
CA VAL A 65 -2.15 15.42 18.09
C VAL A 65 -1.47 14.07 18.19
N ALA A 66 -0.47 13.94 19.07
CA ALA A 66 0.21 12.68 19.35
C ALA A 66 -0.79 11.56 19.69
N ALA A 67 -1.76 11.84 20.57
CA ALA A 67 -2.80 10.89 20.95
C ALA A 67 -3.69 10.46 19.78
N GLN A 68 -3.99 11.35 18.82
CA GLN A 68 -4.79 10.98 17.65
C GLN A 68 -3.98 10.15 16.65
N ILE A 69 -2.69 10.46 16.46
CA ILE A 69 -1.80 9.66 15.60
C ILE A 69 -1.60 8.27 16.19
N GLU A 70 -1.43 8.14 17.52
CA GLU A 70 -1.33 6.85 18.19
C GLU A 70 -2.60 6.00 17.98
N LYS A 71 -3.78 6.61 18.10
CA LYS A 71 -5.07 5.94 17.79
C LYS A 71 -5.14 5.47 16.34
N ALA A 72 -4.62 6.25 15.39
CA ALA A 72 -4.55 5.82 13.99
C ALA A 72 -3.66 4.58 13.83
N GLY A 73 -2.51 4.53 14.52
CA GLY A 73 -1.64 3.35 14.56
C GLY A 73 -2.32 2.12 15.19
N GLN A 74 -3.11 2.31 16.25
CA GLN A 74 -3.89 1.24 16.87
C GLN A 74 -4.98 0.72 15.92
N ALA A 75 -5.71 1.62 15.25
CA ALA A 75 -6.72 1.26 14.27
C ALA A 75 -6.12 0.47 13.09
N ALA A 76 -4.96 0.87 12.57
CA ALA A 76 -4.24 0.12 11.55
C ALA A 76 -3.90 -1.30 12.02
N GLY A 77 -3.45 -1.46 13.27
CA GLY A 77 -3.20 -2.77 13.87
C GLY A 77 -4.45 -3.64 13.99
N GLU A 78 -5.59 -3.05 14.35
CA GLU A 78 -6.87 -3.75 14.42
C GLU A 78 -7.37 -4.19 13.06
N ILE A 79 -7.25 -3.34 12.02
CA ILE A 79 -7.57 -3.71 10.64
C ILE A 79 -6.70 -4.90 10.20
N THR A 80 -5.39 -4.85 10.49
CA THR A 80 -4.47 -5.97 10.21
C THR A 80 -4.91 -7.26 10.90
N ARG A 81 -5.34 -7.19 12.18
CA ARG A 81 -5.84 -8.36 12.92
C ARG A 81 -7.06 -8.97 12.23
N LEU A 82 -8.05 -8.15 11.87
CA LEU A 82 -9.27 -8.58 11.21
C LEU A 82 -9.01 -9.20 9.83
N LEU A 83 -8.09 -8.63 9.05
CA LEU A 83 -7.69 -9.19 7.75
C LEU A 83 -6.98 -10.55 7.91
N LYS A 84 -6.10 -10.69 8.92
CA LYS A 84 -5.46 -11.98 9.25
C LYS A 84 -6.48 -13.04 9.67
N GLU A 85 -7.53 -12.65 10.39
CA GLU A 85 -8.64 -13.55 10.76
C GLU A 85 -9.47 -13.95 9.54
N ALA A 86 -9.88 -12.99 8.71
CA ALA A 86 -10.59 -13.27 7.46
C ALA A 86 -9.78 -14.20 6.52
N GLY A 87 -8.47 -14.02 6.44
CA GLY A 87 -7.60 -14.90 5.65
C GLY A 87 -7.52 -16.34 6.16
N LYS A 88 -7.78 -16.60 7.46
CA LYS A 88 -7.86 -17.97 8.00
C LYS A 88 -9.13 -18.67 7.56
N GLU A 89 -10.25 -17.94 7.49
CA GLU A 89 -11.54 -18.46 7.03
C GLU A 89 -11.52 -18.85 5.54
N LEU A 90 -10.61 -18.30 4.73
CA LEU A 90 -10.41 -18.71 3.34
C LEU A 90 -9.66 -20.05 3.20
N LYS A 91 -8.96 -20.49 4.25
CA LYS A 91 -8.12 -21.70 4.26
C LYS A 91 -8.73 -22.86 5.05
N GLY A 92 -9.80 -22.60 5.80
CA GLY A 92 -10.58 -23.58 6.56
C GLY A 92 -11.74 -24.12 5.74
#